data_AF-A0A6C1SLC9-F1
#
_entry.id   AF-A0A6C1SLC9-F1
#
_cell.length_a   1.000
_cell.length_b   1.000
_cell.length_c   1.000
_cell.angle_alpha   90.00
_cell.angle_beta   90.00
_cell.angle_gamma   90.00
#
_symmetry.space_group_name_H-M   'P 1'
#
loop_
_entity.id
_entity.type
_entity.pdbx_description
1 polymer ?
#
loop_
_entity_poly.entity_id
_entity_poly.type
_entity_poly.pdbx_seq_one_letter_code
_entity_poly.pdbx_strand_id
1 'polypeptide(L)'
;MSKREAYIDKMKAKIDEWNAQIAELQAKAKEAEADMRIKYDQEIDSLKKQRDEAENKIDEVKAASDSAWEKMREGMESAFENISDSFKKALDRFK
;
A
#
# COMPACT_ATOMS: atom_id res chain seq x y z
N MET A 1 -12.18 -15.18 15.56
CA MET A 1 -12.10 -14.34 14.35
C MET A 1 -12.96 -14.95 13.27
N SER A 2 -13.80 -14.13 12.64
CA SER A 2 -14.42 -14.46 11.36
C SER A 2 -13.38 -14.42 10.22
N LYS A 3 -13.70 -15.05 9.07
CA LYS A 3 -12.86 -14.95 7.87
C LYS A 3 -12.64 -13.49 7.43
N ARG A 4 -13.65 -12.65 7.67
CA ARG A 4 -13.63 -11.21 7.38
C ARG A 4 -12.66 -10.45 8.27
N GLU A 5 -12.69 -10.68 9.57
CA GLU A 5 -11.75 -10.07 10.52
C GLU A 5 -10.31 -10.45 10.19
N ALA A 6 -10.05 -11.75 9.99
CA ALA A 6 -8.71 -12.23 9.63
C ALA A 6 -8.19 -11.62 8.31
N TYR A 7 -9.07 -11.42 7.34
CA TYR A 7 -8.71 -10.76 6.09
C TYR A 7 -8.40 -9.27 6.29
N ILE A 8 -9.25 -8.54 7.02
CA ILE A 8 -9.01 -7.13 7.33
C ILE A 8 -7.68 -6.96 8.07
N ASP A 9 -7.38 -7.80 9.05
CA ASP A 9 -6.13 -7.74 9.80
C ASP A 9 -4.92 -8.04 8.91
N LYS A 10 -5.03 -9.00 7.97
CA LYS A 10 -4.00 -9.25 6.95
C LYS A 10 -3.76 -8.01 6.08
N MET A 11 -4.82 -7.32 5.66
CA MET A 11 -4.69 -6.12 4.82
C MET A 11 -4.08 -4.96 5.59
N LYS A 12 -4.44 -4.75 6.86
CA LYS A 12 -3.80 -3.75 7.72
C LYS A 12 -2.32 -4.01 7.91
N ALA A 13 -1.92 -5.27 8.13
CA ALA A 13 -0.51 -5.64 8.22
C ALA A 13 0.26 -5.29 6.93
N LYS A 14 -0.39 -5.37 5.76
CA LYS A 14 0.20 -4.92 4.49
C LYS A 14 0.34 -3.41 4.39
N ILE A 15 -0.65 -2.65 4.89
CA ILE A 15 -0.54 -1.19 5.00
C ILE A 15 0.63 -0.81 5.89
N ASP A 16 0.80 -1.48 7.03
CA ASP A 16 1.91 -1.23 7.96
C ASP A 16 3.27 -1.55 7.31
N GLU A 17 3.36 -2.65 6.55
CA GLU A 17 4.54 -3.00 5.76
C GLU A 17 4.91 -1.89 4.76
N TRP A 18 3.91 -1.38 4.02
CA TRP A 18 4.11 -0.30 3.06
C TRP A 18 4.49 1.03 3.73
N ASN A 19 3.91 1.34 4.90
CA ASN A 19 4.29 2.52 5.68
C ASN A 19 5.78 2.47 6.07
N ALA A 20 6.27 1.30 6.50
CA ALA A 20 7.68 1.10 6.80
C ALA A 20 8.57 1.25 5.56
N GLN A 21 8.15 0.71 4.41
CA GLN A 21 8.89 0.84 3.15
C GLN A 21 8.92 2.29 2.65
N ILE A 22 7.81 3.04 2.74
CA ILE A 22 7.78 4.49 2.45
C ILE A 22 8.77 5.23 3.36
N ALA A 23 8.79 4.93 4.66
CA ALA A 23 9.71 5.58 5.59
C ALA A 23 11.18 5.31 5.23
N GLU A 24 11.51 4.07 4.84
CA GLU A 24 12.85 3.71 4.35
C GLU A 24 13.21 4.48 3.07
N LEU A 25 12.31 4.51 2.08
CA LEU A 25 12.51 5.24 0.82
C LEU A 25 12.69 6.75 1.07
N GLN A 26 11.93 7.33 2.01
CA GLN A 26 12.07 8.73 2.41
C GLN A 26 13.41 9.03 3.07
N ALA A 27 13.95 8.11 3.86
CA ALA A 27 15.28 8.26 4.42
C ALA A 27 16.35 8.26 3.32
N LYS A 28 16.30 7.28 2.41
CA LYS A 28 17.22 7.21 1.25
C LYS A 28 17.12 8.43 0.34
N ALA A 29 15.91 8.92 0.09
CA ALA A 29 15.69 10.12 -0.73
C ALA A 29 16.34 11.37 -0.16
N LYS A 30 16.44 11.49 1.18
CA LYS A 30 17.12 12.62 1.84
C LYS A 30 18.64 12.58 1.68
N GLU A 31 19.22 11.41 1.47
CA GLU A 31 20.66 11.22 1.26
C GLU A 31 21.06 11.39 -0.23
N ALA A 32 20.08 11.39 -1.14
CA ALA A 32 20.30 11.53 -2.57
C ALA A 32 20.62 12.98 -3.00
N GLU A 33 21.31 13.12 -4.13
CA GLU A 33 21.54 14.41 -4.79
C GLU A 33 20.22 15.10 -5.18
N ALA A 34 20.22 16.43 -5.30
CA ALA A 34 19.01 17.23 -5.47
C ALA A 34 18.09 16.77 -6.62
N ASP A 35 18.66 16.45 -7.79
CA ASP A 35 17.89 16.00 -8.94
C ASP A 35 17.30 14.60 -8.75
N MET A 36 18.02 13.72 -8.04
CA MET A 36 17.53 12.39 -7.72
C MET A 36 16.48 12.42 -6.62
N ARG A 37 16.67 13.29 -5.63
CA ARG A 37 15.71 13.53 -4.56
C ARG A 37 14.34 13.94 -5.10
N ILE A 38 14.27 14.82 -6.10
CA ILE A 38 12.99 15.23 -6.71
C ILE A 38 12.26 14.01 -7.32
N LYS A 39 12.98 13.15 -8.05
CA LYS A 39 12.39 11.94 -8.66
C LYS A 39 11.91 10.96 -7.59
N TYR A 40 12.70 10.78 -6.54
CA TYR A 40 12.35 9.92 -5.42
C TYR A 40 11.15 10.43 -4.64
N ASP A 41 11.08 11.74 -4.36
CA ASP A 41 9.93 12.36 -3.68
C ASP A 41 8.64 12.16 -4.51
N GLN A 42 8.70 12.27 -5.84
CA GLN A 42 7.56 11.99 -6.74
C GLN A 42 7.11 10.53 -6.69
N GLU A 43 8.06 9.58 -6.70
CA GLU A 43 7.74 8.15 -6.61
C GLU A 43 7.14 7.79 -5.25
N ILE A 44 7.72 8.32 -4.17
CA ILE A 44 7.22 8.16 -2.81
C ILE A 44 5.80 8.71 -2.67
N ASP A 45 5.50 9.88 -3.25
CA ASP A 45 4.15 10.45 -3.18
C ASP A 45 3.13 9.63 -3.98
N SER A 46 3.55 8.98 -5.07
CA SER A 46 2.71 7.99 -5.77
C SER A 46 2.41 6.78 -4.89
N LEU A 47 3.42 6.24 -4.20
CA LEU A 47 3.24 5.10 -3.28
C LEU A 47 2.34 5.45 -2.08
N LYS A 48 2.46 6.66 -1.53
CA LYS A 48 1.57 7.14 -0.46
C LYS A 48 0.11 7.17 -0.91
N LYS A 49 -0.17 7.71 -2.10
CA LYS A 49 -1.53 7.73 -2.66
C LYS A 49 -2.10 6.32 -2.82
N GLN A 50 -1.30 5.40 -3.34
CA GLN A 50 -1.70 3.99 -3.47
C GLN A 50 -2.00 3.34 -2.11
N ARG A 51 -1.17 3.61 -1.09
CA ARG A 51 -1.41 3.16 0.29
C ARG A 51 -2.70 3.75 0.86
N ASP A 52 -2.93 5.05 0.68
CA ASP A 52 -4.14 5.74 1.15
C ASP A 52 -5.41 5.18 0.48
N GLU A 53 -5.35 4.90 -0.83
CA GLU A 53 -6.43 4.25 -1.56
C GLU A 53 -6.73 2.84 -1.03
N ALA A 54 -5.71 2.08 -0.67
CA ALA A 54 -5.87 0.76 -0.09
C ALA A 54 -6.48 0.82 1.32
N GLU A 55 -6.09 1.80 2.13
CA GLU A 55 -6.66 2.07 3.45
C GLU A 55 -8.16 2.39 3.35
N ASN A 56 -8.55 3.29 2.42
CA ASN A 56 -9.95 3.60 2.16
C ASN A 56 -10.75 2.37 1.72
N LYS A 57 -10.18 1.53 0.85
CA LYS A 57 -10.83 0.28 0.44
C LYS A 57 -11.07 -0.66 1.61
N ILE A 58 -10.13 -0.76 2.58
CA ILE A 58 -10.32 -1.58 3.78
C ILE A 58 -11.55 -1.12 4.55
N ASP A 59 -11.75 0.19 4.68
CA ASP A 59 -12.90 0.76 5.38
C ASP A 59 -14.22 0.49 4.65
N GLU A 60 -14.24 0.62 3.32
CA GLU A 60 -15.40 0.24 2.50
C GLU A 60 -15.76 -1.25 2.68
N VAL A 61 -14.74 -2.11 2.61
CA VAL A 61 -14.86 -3.56 2.77
C VAL A 61 -15.26 -3.93 4.20
N LYS A 62 -14.92 -3.12 5.21
CA LYS A 62 -15.38 -3.27 6.60
C LYS A 62 -16.82 -2.81 6.82
N ALA A 63 -17.32 -1.87 6.01
CA ALA A 63 -18.71 -1.40 6.07
C ALA A 63 -19.68 -2.25 5.23
N ALA A 64 -19.17 -3.09 4.33
CA ALA A 64 -19.97 -3.93 3.43
C ALA A 64 -20.91 -4.92 4.15
N SER A 65 -22.02 -5.28 3.52
CA SER A 65 -22.83 -6.43 3.94
C SER A 65 -22.10 -7.75 3.65
N ASP A 66 -22.50 -8.83 4.32
CA ASP A 66 -21.90 -10.16 4.09
C ASP A 66 -22.06 -10.65 2.64
N SER A 67 -23.15 -10.25 1.96
CA SER A 67 -23.39 -10.56 0.55
C SER A 67 -22.51 -9.76 -0.43
N ALA A 68 -22.07 -8.56 -0.05
CA ALA A 68 -21.19 -7.72 -0.86
C ALA A 68 -19.71 -7.99 -0.58
N TRP A 69 -19.39 -8.46 0.63
CA TRP A 69 -18.05 -8.74 1.12
C TRP A 69 -17.21 -9.56 0.14
N GLU A 70 -17.69 -10.72 -0.32
CA GLU A 70 -16.87 -11.61 -1.16
C GLU A 70 -16.48 -10.96 -2.49
N LYS A 71 -17.40 -10.21 -3.12
CA LYS A 71 -17.12 -9.50 -4.38
C LYS A 71 -16.12 -8.37 -4.16
N MET A 72 -16.24 -7.63 -3.07
CA MET A 72 -15.30 -6.54 -2.76
C MET A 72 -13.93 -7.08 -2.34
N ARG A 73 -13.88 -8.23 -1.67
CA ARG A 73 -12.64 -8.93 -1.28
C ARG A 73 -11.80 -9.27 -2.51
N GLU A 74 -12.41 -9.83 -3.56
CA GLU A 74 -11.69 -10.18 -4.80
C GLU A 74 -11.08 -8.94 -5.47
N GLY A 75 -11.87 -7.86 -5.60
CA GLY A 75 -11.36 -6.59 -6.16
C GLY A 75 -10.25 -5.96 -5.31
N MET A 76 -10.31 -6.14 -3.99
CA MET A 76 -9.27 -5.69 -3.07
C MET A 76 -7.99 -6.52 -3.19
N GLU A 77 -8.07 -7.84 -3.34
CA GLU A 77 -6.87 -8.69 -3.49
C GLU A 77 -6.03 -8.26 -4.69
N SER A 78 -6.64 -8.04 -5.85
CA SER A 78 -5.93 -7.54 -7.03
C SER A 78 -5.35 -6.14 -6.83
N ALA A 79 -6.05 -5.26 -6.11
CA ALA A 79 -5.53 -3.94 -5.81
C ALA A 79 -4.27 -4.02 -4.91
N PHE A 80 -4.30 -4.85 -3.87
CA PHE A 80 -3.17 -5.03 -2.95
C PHE A 80 -1.96 -5.69 -3.63
N GLU A 81 -2.19 -6.62 -4.55
CA GLU A 81 -1.12 -7.23 -5.34
C GLU A 81 -0.43 -6.18 -6.24
N ASN A 82 -1.21 -5.38 -6.97
CA ASN A 82 -0.67 -4.31 -7.81
C ASN A 82 0.14 -3.29 -7.01
N ILE A 83 -0.37 -2.89 -5.84
CA ILE A 83 0.35 -1.97 -4.95
C ILE A 83 1.64 -2.63 -4.44
N SER A 84 1.58 -3.88 -3.98
CA SER A 84 2.78 -4.61 -3.54
C SER A 84 3.86 -4.63 -4.62
N ASP A 85 3.49 -4.81 -5.89
CA ASP A 85 4.42 -4.80 -7.00
C ASP A 85 4.98 -3.41 -7.31
N SER A 86 4.17 -2.34 -7.18
CA SER A 86 4.65 -0.96 -7.24
C SER A 86 5.71 -0.68 -6.18
N PHE A 87 5.48 -1.13 -4.94
CA PHE A 87 6.44 -0.98 -3.84
C PHE A 87 7.74 -1.75 -4.08
N LYS A 88 7.66 -3.01 -4.53
CA LYS A 88 8.86 -3.80 -4.91
C LYS A 88 9.68 -3.08 -5.98
N LYS A 89 9.01 -2.59 -7.03
CA LYS A 89 9.67 -1.88 -8.14
C LYS A 89 10.35 -0.60 -7.66
N ALA A 90 9.73 0.15 -6.75
CA ALA A 90 10.33 1.34 -6.16
C ALA A 90 11.56 0.96 -5.33
N LEU A 91 11.45 -0.03 -4.44
CA LEU A 91 12.59 -0.50 -3.64
C LEU A 91 13.76 -0.96 -4.51
N ASP A 92 13.51 -1.65 -5.62
CA ASP A 92 14.55 -2.09 -6.55
C ASP A 92 15.23 -0.92 -7.29
N ARG A 93 14.55 0.22 -7.47
CA ARG A 93 15.13 1.45 -8.05
C ARG A 93 15.98 2.26 -7.07
N PHE A 94 15.82 2.01 -5.77
CA PHE A 94 16.54 2.65 -4.69
C PHE A 94 17.71 1.78 -4.15
N LYS A 95 17.93 0.60 -4.73
CA LYS A 95 19.16 -0.18 -4.57
C LYS A 95 20.24 0.37 -5.51
#